data_AF-W7DI84-F1
#
_entry.id   AF-W7DI84-F1
#
_cell.length_a   1.000
_cell.length_b   1.000
_cell.length_c   1.000
_cell.angle_alpha   90.00
_cell.angle_beta   90.00
_cell.angle_gamma   90.00
#
_symmetry.space_group_name_H-M   'P 1'
#
loop_
_entity.id
_entity.type
_entity.pdbx_description
1 polymer ?
#
loop_
_entity_poly.entity_id
_entity_poly.type
_entity_poly.pdbx_seq_one_letter_code
_entity_poly.pdbx_strand_id
1 'polypeptide(L)'
;MHRNTFINSPVAMKKTYQLKTRDNLFFAGQMTGVEGYVESAASGLAAGINAARFVLGEDLIEFPVESAIGSMAHYITNTNTKTFQPMNVNFGLFPELPEKIKAKQERNENLANRALNSIKKVAEELENNYNKLS
;
A
#
# COMPACT_ATOMS: atom_id res chain seq x y z
N MET A 1 3.64 25.70 -0.61
CA MET A 1 4.30 24.80 -1.59
C MET A 1 5.71 24.54 -1.08
N HIS A 2 6.01 23.31 -0.68
CA HIS A 2 7.32 22.92 -0.13
C HIS A 2 8.03 22.00 -1.13
N ARG A 3 9.36 22.02 -1.18
CA ARG A 3 10.13 21.15 -2.06
C ARG A 3 10.17 19.74 -1.46
N ASN A 4 9.59 18.77 -2.16
CA ASN A 4 9.67 17.35 -1.81
C ASN A 4 10.47 16.60 -2.87
N THR A 5 11.41 15.76 -2.44
CA THR A 5 12.14 14.85 -3.33
C THR A 5 11.50 13.47 -3.24
N PHE A 6 10.93 13.00 -4.34
CA PHE A 6 10.28 11.69 -4.42
C PHE A 6 10.57 11.04 -5.78
N ILE A 7 10.48 9.72 -5.80
CA ILE A 7 10.66 8.89 -6.99
C ILE A 7 9.42 9.05 -7.88
N ASN A 8 9.58 9.00 -9.20
CA ASN A 8 8.45 8.79 -10.11
C ASN A 8 7.97 7.33 -10.01
N SER A 9 7.35 7.00 -8.88
CA SER A 9 6.96 5.65 -8.47
C SER A 9 6.10 4.92 -9.50
N PRO A 10 5.17 5.56 -10.24
CA PRO A 10 4.41 4.85 -11.26
C PRO A 10 5.28 4.24 -12.37
N VAL A 11 6.38 4.92 -12.70
CA VAL A 11 7.38 4.40 -13.64
C VAL A 11 8.27 3.37 -12.95
N ALA A 12 8.80 3.71 -11.77
CA ALA A 12 9.97 3.05 -11.22
C ALA A 12 9.68 1.91 -10.23
N MET A 13 8.48 1.84 -9.64
CA MET A 13 8.20 0.95 -8.50
C MET A 13 7.09 -0.09 -8.75
N LYS A 14 7.18 -1.22 -8.05
CA LYS A 14 6.16 -2.27 -7.96
C LYS A 14 5.28 -2.04 -6.71
N LYS A 15 4.07 -2.63 -6.68
CA LYS A 15 3.15 -2.55 -5.51
C LYS A 15 3.73 -3.19 -4.25
N THR A 16 4.73 -4.04 -4.41
CA THR A 16 5.55 -4.63 -3.34
C THR A 16 6.59 -3.67 -2.75
N TYR A 17 6.62 -2.41 -3.19
CA TYR A 17 7.60 -1.37 -2.83
C TYR A 17 9.03 -1.62 -3.33
N GLN A 18 9.22 -2.55 -4.27
CA GLN A 18 10.49 -2.77 -4.98
C GLN A 18 10.68 -1.79 -6.14
N LEU A 19 11.93 -1.51 -6.50
CA LEU A 19 12.24 -0.97 -7.83
C LEU A 19 12.00 -2.02 -8.92
N LYS A 20 11.43 -1.59 -10.04
CA LYS A 20 11.24 -2.46 -11.23
C LYS A 20 12.56 -2.90 -11.85
N THR A 21 13.62 -2.10 -11.73
CA THR A 21 14.94 -2.38 -12.32
C THR A 21 15.85 -3.18 -11.40
N ARG A 22 15.48 -3.35 -10.13
CA ARG A 22 16.31 -4.01 -9.11
C ARG A 22 15.43 -4.58 -8.00
N ASP A 23 15.11 -5.87 -8.11
CA ASP A 23 14.17 -6.55 -7.22
C ASP A 23 14.65 -6.64 -5.77
N ASN A 24 15.95 -6.59 -5.49
CA ASN A 24 16.46 -6.57 -4.12
C ASN A 24 16.57 -5.17 -3.50
N LEU A 25 15.96 -4.14 -4.10
CA LEU A 25 15.98 -2.76 -3.61
C LEU A 25 14.56 -2.24 -3.38
N PHE A 26 14.28 -1.87 -2.13
CA PHE A 26 12.98 -1.40 -1.65
C PHE A 26 13.04 0.07 -1.23
N PHE A 27 11.96 0.81 -1.45
CA PHE A 27 11.79 2.17 -0.97
C PHE A 27 10.51 2.30 -0.15
N ALA A 28 10.52 3.18 0.85
CA ALA A 28 9.39 3.45 1.71
C ALA A 28 9.36 4.93 2.14
N GLY A 29 8.27 5.34 2.79
CA GLY A 29 8.11 6.69 3.26
C GLY A 29 7.94 7.70 2.13
N GLN A 30 8.12 8.97 2.48
CA GLN A 30 7.88 10.11 1.58
C GLN A 30 8.58 10.00 0.22
N MET A 31 9.73 9.31 0.14
CA MET A 31 10.46 9.07 -1.11
C MET A 31 9.63 8.31 -2.16
N THR A 32 8.62 7.56 -1.74
CA THR A 32 7.74 6.78 -2.62
C THR A 32 6.53 7.56 -3.13
N GLY A 33 6.33 8.79 -2.64
CA GLY A 33 5.15 9.60 -2.94
C GLY A 33 3.95 9.35 -2.02
N VAL A 34 4.18 8.79 -0.83
CA VAL A 34 3.22 8.92 0.27
C VAL A 34 3.50 10.20 1.06
N GLU A 35 2.50 10.73 1.75
CA GLU A 35 2.65 11.90 2.62
C GLU A 35 1.97 11.61 3.97
N GLY A 36 2.55 12.10 5.07
CA GLY A 36 2.11 11.80 6.43
C GLY A 36 2.92 10.71 7.15
N TYR A 37 2.90 10.77 8.49
CA TYR A 37 3.66 9.85 9.35
C TYR A 37 3.10 8.43 9.31
N VAL A 38 1.77 8.30 9.28
CA VAL A 38 1.08 7.00 9.30
C VAL A 38 1.32 6.27 7.98
N GLU A 39 1.23 6.98 6.86
CA GLU A 39 1.47 6.45 5.52
C GLU A 39 2.95 6.08 5.33
N SER A 40 3.85 6.86 5.90
CA SER A 40 5.28 6.54 5.89
C SER A 40 5.60 5.30 6.71
N ALA A 41 4.99 5.14 7.88
CA ALA A 41 5.12 3.91 8.68
C ALA A 41 4.49 2.70 7.98
N ALA A 42 3.32 2.88 7.36
CA ALA A 42 2.62 1.82 6.62
C ALA A 42 3.40 1.33 5.39
N SER A 43 3.96 2.25 4.61
CA SER A 43 4.85 1.89 3.49
C SER A 43 6.15 1.25 3.97
N GLY A 44 6.70 1.71 5.10
CA GLY A 44 7.86 1.08 5.76
C GLY A 44 7.58 -0.37 6.17
N LEU A 45 6.42 -0.62 6.78
CA LEU A 45 5.96 -1.96 7.15
C LEU A 45 5.84 -2.86 5.91
N ALA A 46 5.15 -2.39 4.86
CA ALA A 46 4.96 -3.17 3.63
C ALA A 46 6.28 -3.49 2.92
N ALA A 47 7.16 -2.49 2.78
CA ALA A 47 8.48 -2.67 2.19
C ALA A 47 9.36 -3.60 3.03
N GLY A 48 9.32 -3.47 4.37
CA GLY A 48 10.08 -4.31 5.30
C GLY A 48 9.65 -5.76 5.28
N ILE A 49 8.33 -6.03 5.30
CA ILE A 49 7.78 -7.39 5.15
C ILE A 49 8.28 -7.99 3.84
N ASN A 50 8.14 -7.28 2.72
CA ASN A 50 8.57 -7.82 1.43
C ASN A 50 10.10 -7.96 1.31
N ALA A 51 10.89 -7.08 1.93
CA ALA A 51 12.34 -7.22 1.98
C ALA A 51 12.76 -8.46 2.77
N ALA A 52 12.12 -8.73 3.92
CA ALA A 52 12.36 -9.95 4.70
C ALA A 52 12.00 -11.20 3.90
N ARG A 53 10.79 -11.23 3.29
CA ARG A 53 10.33 -12.34 2.45
C ARG A 53 11.26 -12.59 1.26
N PHE A 54 11.72 -11.52 0.60
CA PHE A 54 12.69 -11.62 -0.50
C PHE A 54 13.99 -12.32 -0.07
N VAL A 55 14.54 -11.95 1.10
CA VAL A 55 15.78 -12.56 1.63
C VAL A 55 15.55 -14.02 2.03
N LEU A 56 14.36 -14.37 2.51
CA LEU A 56 13.96 -15.73 2.86
C LEU A 56 13.57 -16.60 1.65
N GLY A 57 13.53 -16.02 0.43
CA GLY A 57 13.09 -16.74 -0.77
C GLY A 57 11.59 -17.02 -0.81
N GLU A 58 10.80 -16.25 -0.06
CA GLU A 58 9.34 -16.36 -0.02
C GLU A 58 8.67 -15.46 -1.05
N ASP A 59 7.46 -15.83 -1.48
CA ASP A 59 6.64 -15.01 -2.36
C ASP A 59 6.31 -13.66 -1.75
N LEU A 60 6.45 -12.56 -2.49
CA LEU A 60 6.14 -11.23 -1.99
C LEU A 60 4.64 -11.00 -1.90
N ILE A 61 4.25 -10.03 -1.07
CA ILE A 61 2.86 -9.68 -0.79
C ILE A 61 2.53 -8.36 -1.47
N GLU A 62 1.49 -8.40 -2.29
CA GLU A 62 0.74 -7.22 -2.67
C GLU A 62 -0.45 -7.06 -1.73
N PHE A 63 -0.48 -5.97 -0.96
CA PHE A 63 -1.60 -5.71 -0.06
C PHE A 63 -2.89 -5.44 -0.86
N PRO A 64 -4.06 -5.94 -0.39
CA PRO A 64 -5.34 -5.73 -1.06
C PRO A 64 -5.65 -4.25 -1.27
N VAL A 65 -6.10 -3.89 -2.47
CA VAL A 65 -6.43 -2.49 -2.82
C VAL A 65 -7.60 -1.93 -2.00
N GLU A 66 -8.40 -2.79 -1.40
CA GLU A 66 -9.45 -2.44 -0.44
C GLU A 66 -8.89 -1.96 0.91
N SER A 67 -7.62 -2.26 1.22
CA SER A 67 -6.96 -1.77 2.44
C SER A 67 -6.30 -0.41 2.22
N ALA A 68 -6.04 0.33 3.30
CA ALA A 68 -5.29 1.58 3.23
C ALA A 68 -3.86 1.37 2.66
N ILE A 69 -3.19 0.29 3.06
CA ILE A 69 -1.83 -0.03 2.62
C ILE A 69 -1.80 -0.35 1.12
N GLY A 70 -2.71 -1.21 0.66
CA GLY A 70 -2.78 -1.63 -0.73
C GLY A 70 -3.30 -0.55 -1.67
N SER A 71 -4.28 0.26 -1.25
CA SER A 71 -4.74 1.42 -2.04
C SER A 71 -3.63 2.46 -2.23
N MET A 72 -2.82 2.73 -1.20
CA MET A 72 -1.65 3.60 -1.32
C MET A 72 -0.59 3.00 -2.25
N ALA A 73 -0.27 1.71 -2.11
CA ALA A 73 0.67 1.03 -3.00
C ALA A 73 0.18 1.06 -4.46
N HIS A 74 -1.12 0.85 -4.68
CA HIS A 74 -1.74 0.98 -5.99
C HIS A 74 -1.65 2.41 -6.52
N TYR A 75 -1.99 3.42 -5.71
CA TYR A 75 -1.90 4.83 -6.11
C TYR A 75 -0.50 5.20 -6.58
N ILE A 76 0.54 4.93 -5.78
CA ILE A 76 1.90 5.32 -6.12
C ILE A 76 2.46 4.58 -7.34
N THR A 77 1.87 3.45 -7.75
CA THR A 77 2.37 2.63 -8.87
C THR A 77 1.50 2.68 -10.13
N ASN A 78 0.24 3.05 -10.02
CA ASN A 78 -0.72 3.05 -11.14
C ASN A 78 -1.21 4.45 -11.55
N THR A 79 -0.83 5.51 -10.83
CA THR A 79 -1.20 6.89 -11.19
C THR A 79 -0.47 7.36 -12.45
N ASN A 80 -1.13 8.21 -13.26
CA ASN A 80 -0.50 8.83 -14.41
C ASN A 80 0.73 9.65 -13.99
N THR A 81 1.86 9.37 -14.62
CA THR A 81 3.17 9.95 -14.31
C THR A 81 3.22 11.48 -14.42
N LYS A 82 2.39 12.07 -15.30
CA LYS A 82 2.32 13.52 -15.49
C LYS A 82 1.57 14.24 -14.37
N THR A 83 0.69 13.53 -13.66
CA THR A 83 -0.15 14.09 -12.60
C THR A 83 0.16 13.52 -11.23
N PHE A 84 1.14 12.61 -11.15
CA PHE A 84 1.54 11.97 -9.90
C PHE A 84 2.11 13.01 -8.94
N GLN A 85 1.53 13.07 -7.74
CA GLN A 85 1.96 13.90 -6.64
C GLN A 85 1.90 13.10 -5.34
N PRO A 86 2.75 13.42 -4.35
CA PRO A 86 2.62 12.84 -3.02
C PRO A 86 1.23 13.07 -2.45
N MET A 87 0.69 12.09 -1.73
CA MET A 87 -0.60 12.25 -1.07
C MET A 87 -0.75 11.41 0.20
N ASN A 88 -1.64 11.88 1.06
CA ASN A 88 -2.13 11.15 2.22
C ASN A 88 -3.24 10.17 1.80
N VAL A 89 -3.48 9.15 2.62
CA VAL A 89 -4.58 8.21 2.38
C VAL A 89 -5.93 8.93 2.51
N ASN A 90 -6.86 8.61 1.61
CA ASN A 90 -8.24 9.07 1.70
C ASN A 90 -9.18 8.06 1.05
N PHE A 91 -10.48 8.12 1.39
CA PHE A 91 -11.48 7.16 0.89
C PHE A 91 -11.65 7.14 -0.63
N GLY A 92 -11.19 8.15 -1.37
CA GLY A 92 -11.21 8.17 -2.83
C GLY A 92 -10.19 7.24 -3.49
N LEU A 93 -9.22 6.72 -2.73
CA LEU A 93 -8.25 5.74 -3.22
C LEU A 93 -8.76 4.29 -3.17
N PHE A 94 -9.83 4.07 -2.42
CA PHE A 94 -10.40 2.76 -2.21
C PHE A 94 -11.33 2.44 -3.39
N PRO A 95 -11.45 1.16 -3.80
CA PRO A 95 -12.46 0.76 -4.76
C PRO A 95 -13.86 1.18 -4.32
N GLU A 96 -14.79 1.37 -5.24
CA GLU A 96 -16.17 1.67 -4.87
C GLU A 96 -16.81 0.49 -4.11
N LEU A 97 -17.83 0.78 -3.31
CA LEU A 97 -18.66 -0.27 -2.72
C LEU A 97 -19.60 -0.85 -3.80
N PRO A 98 -19.92 -2.16 -3.76
CA PRO A 98 -20.86 -2.76 -4.72
C PRO A 98 -22.23 -2.08 -4.69
N GLU A 99 -22.66 -1.63 -3.51
CA GLU A 99 -23.92 -0.94 -3.31
C GLU A 99 -23.72 0.56 -3.12
N LYS A 100 -24.59 1.35 -3.76
CA LYS A 100 -24.53 2.81 -3.72
C LYS A 100 -25.18 3.34 -2.44
N ILE A 101 -24.34 3.71 -1.46
CA ILE A 101 -24.77 4.33 -0.21
C ILE A 101 -24.78 5.87 -0.35
N LYS A 102 -25.96 6.49 -0.15
CA LYS A 102 -26.12 7.95 -0.24
C LYS A 102 -25.51 8.67 0.95
N ALA A 103 -25.72 8.15 2.16
CA ALA A 103 -25.20 8.76 3.39
C ALA A 103 -23.67 8.66 3.44
N LYS A 104 -22.98 9.80 3.49
CA LYS A 104 -21.51 9.86 3.45
C LYS A 104 -20.87 9.11 4.62
N GLN A 105 -21.42 9.26 5.82
CA GLN A 105 -20.90 8.61 7.03
C GLN A 105 -20.99 7.08 6.91
N GLU A 106 -22.18 6.57 6.61
CA GLU A 106 -22.43 5.14 6.43
C GLU A 106 -21.55 4.55 5.31
N ARG A 107 -21.38 5.28 4.20
CA ARG A 107 -20.47 4.86 3.12
C ARG A 107 -19.02 4.74 3.61
N ASN A 108 -18.53 5.74 4.36
CA ASN A 108 -17.17 5.74 4.88
C ASN A 108 -16.96 4.61 5.90
N GLU A 109 -17.94 4.34 6.77
CA GLU A 109 -17.90 3.24 7.73
C GLU A 109 -17.85 1.88 7.03
N ASN A 110 -18.65 1.68 5.98
CA ASN A 110 -18.61 0.46 5.17
C ASN A 110 -17.26 0.27 4.45
N LEU A 111 -16.70 1.34 3.89
CA LEU A 111 -15.36 1.31 3.29
C LEU A 111 -14.29 0.94 4.33
N ALA A 112 -14.34 1.55 5.52
CA ALA A 112 -13.42 1.25 6.61
C ALA A 112 -13.54 -0.21 7.08
N ASN A 113 -14.75 -0.72 7.25
CA ASN A 113 -15.00 -2.11 7.63
C ASN A 113 -14.44 -3.09 6.58
N ARG A 114 -14.66 -2.82 5.29
CA ARG A 114 -14.08 -3.65 4.21
C ARG A 114 -12.55 -3.60 4.22
N ALA A 115 -11.97 -2.43 4.45
CA ALA A 115 -10.52 -2.26 4.55
C ALA A 115 -9.92 -3.05 5.72
N LEU A 116 -10.54 -2.96 6.90
CA LEU A 116 -10.13 -3.70 8.10
C LEU A 116 -10.25 -5.21 7.91
N ASN A 117 -11.35 -5.68 7.30
CA ASN A 117 -11.52 -7.11 7.00
C ASN A 117 -10.47 -7.62 6.02
N SER A 118 -10.10 -6.80 5.02
CA SER A 118 -9.10 -7.18 4.02
C SER A 118 -7.71 -7.29 4.62
N ILE A 119 -7.31 -6.34 5.49
CA ILE A 119 -5.99 -6.38 6.12
C ILE A 119 -5.88 -7.47 7.19
N LYS A 120 -6.97 -7.79 7.90
CA LYS A 120 -7.01 -8.89 8.88
C LYS A 120 -6.70 -10.23 8.23
N LYS A 121 -7.28 -10.52 7.05
CA LYS A 121 -6.99 -11.75 6.30
C LYS A 121 -5.50 -11.88 5.95
N VAL A 122 -4.88 -10.78 5.51
CA VAL A 122 -3.43 -10.77 5.21
C VAL A 122 -2.61 -11.03 6.47
N ALA A 123 -2.98 -10.44 7.61
CA ALA A 123 -2.29 -10.67 8.88
C ALA A 123 -2.41 -12.13 9.33
N GLU A 124 -3.60 -12.72 9.25
CA GLU A 124 -3.85 -14.13 9.55
C GLU A 124 -3.04 -15.06 8.63
N GLU A 125 -2.97 -14.77 7.32
CA GLU A 125 -2.16 -15.52 6.37
C GLU A 125 -0.66 -15.44 6.70
N LEU A 126 -0.17 -14.26 7.06
CA LEU A 126 1.21 -14.03 7.46
C LEU A 126 1.58 -14.80 8.74
N GLU A 127 0.73 -14.73 9.77
CA GLU A 127 0.92 -15.47 11.02
C GLU A 127 0.90 -16.98 10.80
N ASN A 128 -0.04 -17.48 10.00
CA ASN A 128 -0.12 -18.90 9.67
C ASN A 128 1.10 -19.41 8.92
N ASN A 129 1.69 -18.59 8.03
CA ASN A 129 2.90 -18.95 7.31
C ASN A 129 4.12 -18.97 8.25
N TYR A 130 4.23 -18.00 9.15
CA TYR A 130 5.29 -17.97 10.16
C TYR A 130 5.25 -19.21 11.07
N ASN A 131 4.07 -19.56 11.57
CA ASN A 131 3.88 -20.71 12.47
C ASN A 131 4.15 -22.08 11.79
N LYS A 132 4.11 -22.16 10.46
CA LYS A 132 4.48 -23.38 9.71
C LYS A 132 5.99 -23.57 9.59
N LEU A 133 6.75 -22.49 9.71
CA LEU A 133 8.21 -22.47 9.56
C LEU A 133 8.94 -22.65 10.90
N SER A 134 8.25 -22.44 12.02
CA SER A 134 8.72 -22.65 13.41
C SER A 134 8.44 -24.07 13.91
#